data_AF-A0A1Z4N6I2-F1
#
_entry.id   AF-A0A1Z4N6I2-F1
#
_cell.length_a   1.000
_cell.length_b   1.000
_cell.length_c   1.000
_cell.angle_alpha   90.00
_cell.angle_beta   90.00
_cell.angle_gamma   90.00
#
_symmetry.space_group_name_H-M   'P 1'
#
loop_
_entity.id
_entity.type
_entity.pdbx_description
1 polymer ?
#
loop_
_entity_poly.entity_id
_entity_poly.type
_entity_poly.pdbx_seq_one_letter_code
_entity_poly.pdbx_strand_id
1 'polypeptide(L)' 'MFRSFTNRKRRNGSIPKQGTSFVQAARFLGVDQSTLYMALQKGQIPTSRRNGRTVISQGALMDYKARTRPIL' A
#
# COMPACT_ATOMS: atom_id res chain seq x y z
N MET A 1 16.77 -22.68 2.54
CA MET A 1 16.32 -22.51 1.14
C MET A 1 15.31 -21.37 1.08
N PHE A 2 15.72 -20.16 0.71
CA PHE A 2 14.80 -19.04 0.52
C PHE A 2 14.26 -19.10 -0.92
N ARG A 3 12.95 -19.37 -1.08
CA ARG A 3 12.29 -19.41 -2.38
C ARG A 3 12.20 -17.99 -2.94
N SER A 4 12.95 -17.73 -4.01
CA SER A 4 12.85 -16.52 -4.82
C SER A 4 11.46 -16.40 -5.43
N PHE A 5 10.62 -15.51 -4.89
CA PHE A 5 9.36 -15.13 -5.51
C PHE A 5 9.60 -14.11 -6.64
N THR A 6 10.30 -14.51 -7.69
CA THR A 6 10.36 -13.71 -8.93
C THR A 6 9.24 -14.16 -9.86
N ASN A 7 8.04 -13.62 -9.67
CA ASN A 7 7.05 -13.60 -10.76
C ASN A 7 6.48 -12.20 -10.92
N ARG A 8 7.18 -11.43 -11.78
CA ARG A 8 6.95 -10.03 -12.11
C ARG A 8 5.82 -9.95 -13.16
N LYS A 9 4.59 -10.30 -12.80
CA LYS A 9 3.42 -10.07 -13.67
C LYS A 9 2.89 -8.66 -13.44
N ARG A 10 3.27 -7.75 -14.35
CA ARG A 10 2.78 -6.36 -14.43
C ARG A 10 1.27 -6.33 -14.69
N ARG A 11 0.45 -6.58 -13.67
CA ARG A 11 -0.94 -6.13 -13.67
C ARG A 11 -0.93 -4.72 -13.09
N ASN A 12 -1.16 -3.75 -13.96
CA ASN A 12 -1.45 -2.38 -13.61
C ASN A 12 -2.69 -2.41 -12.70
N GLY A 13 -2.45 -2.49 -11.38
CA GLY A 13 -3.46 -2.83 -10.39
C GLY A 13 -4.28 -1.60 -10.10
N SER A 14 -5.40 -1.44 -10.80
CA SER A 14 -6.48 -0.59 -10.32
C SER A 14 -6.76 -0.95 -8.87
N ILE A 15 -6.76 0.05 -7.99
CA ILE A 15 -7.06 -0.15 -6.58
C ILE A 15 -8.52 -0.63 -6.50
N PRO A 16 -8.80 -1.84 -5.97
CA PRO A 16 -10.16 -2.31 -5.83
C PRO A 16 -10.94 -1.41 -4.86
N LYS A 17 -12.21 -1.11 -5.20
CA LYS A 17 -13.13 -0.31 -4.37
C LYS A 17 -13.29 -0.83 -2.92
N GLN A 18 -12.93 -2.10 -2.69
CA GLN A 18 -13.05 -2.78 -1.40
C GLN A 18 -11.86 -2.54 -0.47
N GLY A 19 -10.91 -1.70 -0.89
CA GLY A 19 -9.66 -1.41 -0.19
C GLY A 19 -8.58 -2.43 -0.49
N THR A 20 -7.32 -1.99 -0.41
CA THR A 20 -6.15 -2.79 -0.82
C THR A 20 -5.51 -3.47 0.37
N SER A 21 -5.00 -4.67 0.12
CA SER A 21 -4.09 -5.29 1.07
C SER A 21 -2.80 -4.47 1.16
N PHE A 22 -2.13 -4.58 2.30
CA PHE A 22 -0.88 -3.88 2.57
C PHE A 22 0.20 -4.06 1.48
N VAL A 23 0.37 -5.30 1.00
CA VAL A 23 1.31 -5.62 -0.08
C VAL A 23 0.95 -4.90 -1.39
N GLN A 24 -0.33 -4.77 -1.67
CA GLN A 24 -0.84 -4.12 -2.86
C GLN A 24 -0.72 -2.60 -2.77
N ALA A 25 -0.93 -2.03 -1.59
CA ALA A 25 -0.68 -0.62 -1.29
C ALA A 25 0.80 -0.24 -1.51
N ALA A 26 1.73 -1.06 -1.02
CA ALA A 26 3.17 -0.80 -1.15
C ALA A 26 3.58 -0.78 -2.63
N ARG A 27 3.09 -1.76 -3.40
CA ARG A 27 3.28 -1.82 -4.86
C ARG A 27 2.69 -0.62 -5.59
N PHE A 28 1.52 -0.15 -5.17
CA PHE A 28 0.87 1.01 -5.77
C PHE A 28 1.66 2.30 -5.53
N LEU A 29 2.22 2.46 -4.33
CA LEU A 29 3.04 3.61 -3.96
C LEU A 29 4.48 3.52 -4.48
N GLY A 30 4.91 2.35 -4.96
CA GLY A 30 6.28 2.11 -5.39
C GLY A 30 7.29 2.13 -4.23
N VAL A 31 6.81 1.91 -3.00
CA VAL A 31 7.64 1.91 -1.78
C VAL A 31 7.79 0.49 -1.25
N ASP A 32 8.82 0.28 -0.43
CA ASP A 32 9.00 -1.00 0.24
C ASP A 32 7.90 -1.24 1.29
N GLN A 33 7.62 -2.52 1.55
CA GLN A 33 6.67 -2.92 2.57
C GLN A 33 7.06 -2.41 3.96
N SER A 34 8.35 -2.38 4.30
CA SER A 34 8.79 -1.86 5.60
C SER A 34 8.50 -0.36 5.74
N THR A 35 8.74 0.43 4.69
CA THR A 35 8.42 1.87 4.64
C THR A 35 6.93 2.11 4.83
N LEU A 36 6.10 1.34 4.13
CA LEU A 36 4.66 1.44 4.28
C LEU A 36 4.21 1.05 5.69
N TYR A 37 4.88 0.07 6.31
CA TYR A 37 4.55 -0.39 7.67
C TYR A 37 4.83 0.71 8.68
N MET A 38 5.98 1.39 8.55
CA MET A 38 6.32 2.52 9.38
C MET A 38 5.33 3.68 9.21
N ALA A 39 4.91 3.99 7.98
CA ALA A 39 3.90 5.02 7.73
C ALA A 39 2.56 4.68 8.41
N LEU A 40 2.20 3.40 8.42
CA LEU A 40 1.01 2.87 9.09
C LEU A 40 1.12 2.97 10.61
N GLN A 41 2.24 2.53 11.18
CA GLN A 41 2.51 2.59 12.61
C GLN A 41 2.56 4.04 13.13
N LYS A 42 3.06 4.96 12.31
CA LYS A 42 3.05 6.40 12.59
C LYS A 42 1.68 7.07 12.38
N GLY A 43 0.66 6.33 11.92
CA GLY A 43 -0.67 6.88 11.66
C GLY A 43 -0.75 7.82 10.45
N GLN A 44 0.26 7.81 9.57
CA GLN A 44 0.31 8.68 8.40
C GLN A 44 -0.67 8.25 7.29
N ILE A 45 -1.08 6.98 7.30
CA ILE A 45 -2.04 6.41 6.35
C ILE A 45 -3.26 5.91 7.13
N PRO A 46 -4.45 6.49 6.90
CA PRO A 46 -5.66 6.00 7.52
C PRO A 46 -5.96 4.57 7.06
N THR A 47 -6.17 3.68 8.03
CA THR A 47 -6.49 2.27 7.78
C THR A 47 -7.75 1.86 8.51
N SER A 48 -8.44 0.87 7.95
CA SER A 48 -9.66 0.31 8.52
C SER A 48 -9.48 -1.19 8.75
N ARG A 49 -10.07 -1.72 9.82
CA ARG A 49 -10.17 -3.16 10.01
C ARG A 49 -11.49 -3.66 9.43
N ARG A 50 -11.40 -4.57 8.45
CA ARG A 50 -12.55 -5.26 7.88
C ARG A 50 -12.32 -6.77 7.98
N ASN A 51 -13.22 -7.47 8.68
CA ASN A 51 -13.14 -8.92 8.91
C ASN A 51 -11.77 -9.38 9.47
N GLY A 52 -11.24 -8.65 10.45
CA GLY A 52 -9.94 -8.96 11.08
C GLY A 52 -8.70 -8.61 10.24
N ARG A 53 -8.87 -8.07 9.03
CA ARG A 53 -7.75 -7.64 8.16
C ARG A 53 -7.61 -6.12 8.15
N THR A 54 -6.37 -5.66 8.20
CA THR A 54 -6.04 -4.24 7.96
C THR A 54 -6.14 -3.96 6.47
N VAL A 55 -7.03 -3.03 6.12
CA VAL A 55 -7.33 -2.65 4.75
C VAL A 55 -7.08 -1.15 4.60
N ILE A 56 -6.40 -0.77 3.52
CA ILE A 56 -6.13 0.63 3.19
C ILE A 56 -7.08 1.05 2.08
N SER A 57 -7.86 2.12 2.32
CA SER A 57 -8.77 2.64 1.31
C SER A 57 -8.00 3.32 0.17
N GLN A 58 -8.63 3.37 -1.00
CA GLN A 58 -8.05 4.07 -2.15
C GLN A 58 -7.77 5.54 -1.86
N GLY A 59 -8.72 6.23 -1.20
CA GLY A 59 -8.58 7.63 -0.84
C GLY A 59 -7.39 7.87 0.08
N ALA A 60 -7.20 7.02 1.09
CA ALA A 60 -6.06 7.10 2.00
C ALA A 60 -4.72 6.96 1.26
N LEU A 61 -4.65 6.05 0.29
CA LEU A 61 -3.47 5.83 -0.54
C LEU A 61 -3.15 7.02 -1.45
N MET A 62 -4.17 7.61 -2.08
CA MET A 62 -3.99 8.78 -2.96
C MET A 62 -3.56 10.01 -2.17
N ASP A 63 -4.18 10.22 -1.01
CA ASP A 63 -3.89 11.35 -0.15
C ASP A 63 -2.47 11.25 0.45
N TYR A 64 -2.05 10.05 0.86
CA TYR A 64 -0.66 9.81 1.25
C TYR A 64 0.31 10.06 0.09
N LYS A 65 -0.01 9.58 -1.13
CA LYS A 65 0.82 9.83 -2.31
C LYS A 65 0.93 11.32 -2.64
N ALA A 66 -0.14 12.08 -2.47
CA ALA A 66 -0.12 13.53 -2.68
C ALA A 66 0.79 14.23 -1.64
N ARG A 67 0.71 13.82 -0.37
CA ARG A 67 1.56 14.34 0.70
C ARG A 67 3.04 13.97 0.57
N THR A 68 3.33 12.78 0.02
CA THR A 68 4.70 12.26 -0.08
C THR A 68 5.36 12.59 -1.41
N ARG A 69 4.64 13.20 -2.36
CA ARG A 69 5.24 13.65 -3.62
C ARG A 69 6.17 14.83 -3.33
N PRO A 70 7.49 14.69 -3.54
CA PRO A 70 8.35 15.86 -3.54
C PRO A 70 7.88 16.76 -4.68
N ILE A 71 7.60 18.02 -4.36
CA ILE A 71 7.40 19.07 -5.34
C ILE A 71 8.79 19.23 -5.97
N LEU A 72 8.92 18.79 -7.23
CA LEU A 72 10.16 18.90 -7.98
C LEU A 72 10.39 20.35 -8.40
#